data_AF-A0A353LSU8-F1
#
_entry.id   AF-A0A353LSU8-F1
#
_cell.length_a   1.000
_cell.length_b   1.000
_cell.length_c   1.000
_cell.angle_alpha   90.00
_cell.angle_beta   90.00
_cell.angle_gamma   90.00
#
_symmetry.space_group_name_H-M   'P 1'
#
loop_
_entity.id
_entity.type
_entity.pdbx_description
1 polymer ?
#
loop_
_entity_poly.entity_id
_entity_poly.type
_entity_poly.pdbx_seq_one_letter_code
_entity_poly.pdbx_strand_id
1 'polypeptide(L)'
;AQEYAANQAREEARHVAGFTRYIQTRFGKPTPMDPFLQGLITDMVLTPLVWKKIVGLQMVLEGLAMGLFANFYQFSNDPLLTRLLQFTMTDEAFHHKFGKIWADKTVPHLPEEERVAIEDWAWEIFSALLKNNMGFEQKKDLYAELGLEWQWVQGAVMEAMTDKRRRDSMAKTTSVFRALVKTLLKAGIITDRTASNYAAFVDLKELHAEGDKMVGDDIAEEGIKFLKAINEGKDPATLAAAE
;
A
#
# COMPACT_ATOMS: atom_id res chain seq x y z
N ALA A 1 -15.15 7.40 -15.06
CA ALA A 1 -15.05 6.37 -13.99
C ALA A 1 -14.96 4.97 -14.59
N GLN A 2 -15.90 4.53 -15.44
CA GLN A 2 -15.88 3.19 -16.03
C GLN A 2 -14.66 2.94 -16.93
N GLU A 3 -14.34 3.86 -17.85
CA GLU A 3 -13.15 3.74 -18.72
C GLU A 3 -11.85 3.67 -17.90
N TYR A 4 -11.77 4.49 -16.85
CA TYR A 4 -10.65 4.48 -15.92
C TYR A 4 -10.51 3.12 -15.21
N ALA A 5 -11.60 2.61 -14.64
CA ALA A 5 -11.60 1.32 -13.96
C ALA A 5 -11.24 0.15 -14.91
N ALA A 6 -11.68 0.21 -16.17
CA ALA A 6 -11.30 -0.77 -17.19
C ALA A 6 -9.80 -0.70 -17.53
N ASN A 7 -9.24 0.51 -17.62
CA ASN A 7 -7.81 0.68 -17.84
C ASN A 7 -6.99 0.19 -16.64
N GLN A 8 -7.43 0.48 -15.41
CA GLN A 8 -6.80 -0.04 -14.20
C GLN A 8 -6.81 -1.57 -14.19
N ALA A 9 -7.94 -2.22 -14.50
CA ALA A 9 -7.99 -3.69 -14.56
C ALA A 9 -6.98 -4.28 -15.57
N ARG A 10 -6.74 -3.58 -16.69
CA ARG A 10 -5.70 -3.95 -17.66
C ARG A 10 -4.30 -3.72 -17.08
N GLU A 11 -4.08 -2.63 -16.34
CA GLU A 11 -2.84 -2.33 -15.62
C GLU A 11 -2.50 -3.42 -14.60
N GLU A 12 -3.44 -3.77 -13.72
CA GLU A 12 -3.27 -4.83 -12.71
C GLU A 12 -2.92 -6.18 -13.34
N ALA A 13 -3.55 -6.52 -14.47
CA ALA A 13 -3.24 -7.76 -15.19
C ALA A 13 -1.77 -7.78 -15.67
N ARG A 14 -1.20 -6.64 -16.06
CA ARG A 14 0.22 -6.53 -16.42
C ARG A 14 1.11 -6.66 -15.21
N HIS A 15 0.74 -6.08 -14.06
CA HIS A 15 1.50 -6.21 -12.82
C HIS A 15 1.56 -7.66 -12.35
N VAL A 16 0.40 -8.34 -12.32
CA VAL A 16 0.32 -9.77 -12.02
C VAL A 16 1.24 -10.57 -12.95
N ALA A 17 1.22 -10.30 -14.26
CA ALA A 17 2.10 -10.98 -15.21
C ALA A 17 3.60 -10.68 -14.95
N GLY A 18 3.94 -9.43 -14.66
CA GLY A 18 5.31 -8.99 -14.36
C GLY A 18 5.86 -9.65 -13.09
N PHE A 19 5.14 -9.54 -11.97
CA PHE A 19 5.55 -10.15 -10.70
C PHE A 19 5.53 -11.67 -10.75
N THR A 20 4.58 -12.29 -11.47
CA THR A 20 4.59 -13.75 -11.66
C THR A 20 5.87 -14.20 -12.34
N ARG A 21 6.29 -13.54 -13.43
CA ARG A 21 7.54 -13.86 -14.13
C ARG A 21 8.77 -13.61 -13.27
N TYR A 22 8.77 -12.50 -12.52
CA TYR A 22 9.85 -12.19 -11.58
C TYR A 22 10.01 -13.29 -10.54
N ILE A 23 8.90 -13.67 -9.88
CA ILE A 23 8.88 -14.72 -8.86
C ILE A 23 9.31 -16.06 -9.43
N GLN A 24 8.81 -16.44 -10.61
CA GLN A 24 9.23 -17.68 -11.28
C GLN A 24 10.73 -17.69 -11.56
N THR A 25 11.28 -16.58 -12.04
CA THR A 25 12.69 -16.47 -12.43
C THR A 25 13.63 -16.48 -11.22
N ARG A 26 13.25 -15.78 -10.13
CA ARG A 26 14.10 -15.65 -8.93
C ARG A 26 13.87 -16.73 -7.87
N PHE A 27 12.64 -17.19 -7.72
CA PHE A 27 12.18 -18.02 -6.59
C PHE A 27 11.39 -19.27 -7.01
N GLY A 28 11.14 -19.48 -8.31
CA GLY A 28 10.45 -20.65 -8.86
C GLY A 28 8.92 -20.59 -8.75
N LYS A 29 8.36 -20.42 -7.54
CA LYS A 29 6.91 -20.34 -7.32
C LYS A 29 6.54 -19.35 -6.23
N PRO A 30 5.37 -18.69 -6.30
CA PRO A 30 4.89 -17.85 -5.22
C PRO A 30 4.53 -18.70 -4.00
N THR A 31 4.70 -18.13 -2.81
CA THR A 31 4.07 -18.65 -1.59
C THR A 31 2.57 -18.35 -1.61
N PRO A 32 1.75 -19.10 -0.85
CA PRO A 32 0.34 -18.76 -0.67
C PRO A 32 0.18 -17.33 -0.14
N MET A 33 -0.91 -16.68 -0.54
CA MET A 33 -1.30 -15.38 0.01
C MET A 33 -1.64 -15.55 1.50
N ASP A 34 -1.30 -14.53 2.30
CA ASP A 34 -1.75 -14.44 3.67
C ASP A 34 -3.29 -14.57 3.75
N PRO A 35 -3.85 -15.48 4.56
CA PRO A 35 -5.30 -15.68 4.64
C PRO A 35 -6.08 -14.43 5.05
N PHE A 36 -5.50 -13.58 5.92
CA PHE A 36 -6.13 -12.33 6.32
C PHE A 36 -6.21 -11.37 5.13
N LEU A 37 -5.11 -11.15 4.43
CA LEU A 37 -5.08 -10.31 3.23
C LEU A 37 -5.98 -10.86 2.12
N GLN A 38 -6.02 -12.18 1.92
CA GLN A 38 -6.90 -12.83 0.96
C GLN A 38 -8.38 -12.57 1.29
N GLY A 39 -8.76 -12.72 2.57
CA GLY A 39 -10.11 -12.41 3.04
C GLY A 39 -10.47 -10.94 2.81
N LEU A 40 -9.55 -10.03 3.13
CA LEU A 40 -9.72 -8.60 2.95
C LEU A 40 -9.95 -8.22 1.48
N ILE A 41 -9.09 -8.70 0.57
CA ILE A 41 -9.22 -8.43 -0.86
C ILE A 41 -10.53 -9.04 -1.40
N THR A 42 -10.87 -10.25 -0.99
CA THR A 42 -12.10 -10.93 -1.42
C THR A 42 -13.35 -10.15 -1.02
N ASP A 43 -13.41 -9.66 0.22
CA ASP A 43 -14.51 -8.82 0.71
C ASP A 43 -14.61 -7.50 -0.07
N MET A 44 -13.49 -6.82 -0.32
CA MET A 44 -13.47 -5.58 -1.12
C MET A 44 -13.90 -5.80 -2.58
N VAL A 45 -13.56 -6.92 -3.19
CA VAL A 45 -13.92 -7.21 -4.59
C VAL A 45 -15.39 -7.62 -4.72
N LEU A 46 -15.89 -8.44 -3.79
CA LEU A 46 -17.23 -9.03 -3.86
C LEU A 46 -18.34 -8.16 -3.27
N THR A 47 -18.01 -7.17 -2.44
CA THR A 47 -19.02 -6.29 -1.82
C THR A 47 -19.92 -5.60 -2.87
N PRO A 48 -21.22 -5.41 -2.62
CA PRO A 48 -22.06 -4.58 -3.49
C PRO A 48 -21.84 -3.08 -3.25
N LEU A 49 -21.17 -2.69 -2.16
CA LEU A 49 -20.99 -1.30 -1.77
C LEU A 49 -19.89 -0.63 -2.60
N VAL A 50 -20.27 0.32 -3.46
CA VAL A 50 -19.33 1.02 -4.35
C VAL A 50 -18.24 1.75 -3.57
N TRP A 51 -18.59 2.44 -2.47
CA TRP A 51 -17.61 3.14 -1.64
C TRP A 51 -16.58 2.17 -1.04
N LYS A 52 -17.01 0.97 -0.63
CA LYS A 52 -16.13 -0.02 0.00
C LYS A 52 -15.13 -0.57 -1.01
N LYS A 53 -15.54 -0.72 -2.27
CA LYS A 53 -14.61 -1.04 -3.37
C LYS A 53 -13.58 0.06 -3.58
N ILE A 54 -14.02 1.32 -3.67
CA ILE A 54 -13.13 2.42 -4.06
C ILE A 54 -12.21 2.82 -2.91
N VAL A 55 -12.76 3.06 -1.72
CA VAL A 55 -11.96 3.37 -0.52
C VAL A 55 -11.05 2.18 -0.20
N GLY A 56 -11.56 0.95 -0.29
CA GLY A 56 -10.78 -0.24 0.02
C GLY A 56 -9.65 -0.54 -0.95
N LEU A 57 -9.96 -0.66 -2.25
CA LEU A 57 -8.95 -0.97 -3.24
C LEU A 57 -8.03 0.23 -3.45
N GLN A 58 -8.59 1.39 -3.82
CA GLN A 58 -7.80 2.53 -4.33
C GLN A 58 -7.06 3.30 -3.24
N MET A 59 -7.62 3.40 -2.04
CA MET A 59 -7.01 4.20 -0.99
C MET A 59 -6.29 3.36 0.05
N VAL A 60 -6.89 2.24 0.46
CA VAL A 60 -6.26 1.34 1.42
C VAL A 60 -5.22 0.45 0.74
N LEU A 61 -5.62 -0.43 -0.19
CA LEU A 61 -4.67 -1.37 -0.80
C LEU A 61 -3.59 -0.67 -1.63
N GLU A 62 -3.94 0.23 -2.56
CA GLU A 62 -2.91 0.90 -3.36
C GLU A 62 -2.03 1.83 -2.52
N GLY A 63 -2.61 2.48 -1.50
CA GLY A 63 -1.84 3.30 -0.57
C GLY A 63 -0.81 2.50 0.23
N LEU A 64 -1.18 1.29 0.66
CA LEU A 64 -0.26 0.35 1.30
C LEU A 64 0.77 -0.20 0.30
N ALA A 65 0.34 -0.53 -0.91
CA ALA A 65 1.21 -1.05 -1.97
C ALA A 65 2.30 -0.03 -2.32
N MET A 66 1.96 1.25 -2.47
CA MET A 66 2.92 2.33 -2.68
C MET A 66 3.99 2.39 -1.58
N GLY A 67 3.58 2.29 -0.30
CA GLY A 67 4.53 2.27 0.81
C GLY A 67 5.43 1.03 0.80
N LEU A 68 4.89 -0.16 0.49
CA LEU A 68 5.67 -1.40 0.39
C LEU A 68 6.63 -1.36 -0.80
N PHE A 69 6.16 -0.91 -1.97
CA PHE A 69 6.96 -0.81 -3.18
C PHE A 69 8.06 0.23 -3.04
N ALA A 70 7.82 1.38 -2.41
CA ALA A 70 8.86 2.35 -2.12
C ALA A 70 9.95 1.78 -1.21
N ASN A 71 9.56 1.02 -0.17
CA ASN A 71 10.52 0.33 0.69
C ASN A 71 11.34 -0.70 -0.09
N PHE A 72 10.70 -1.56 -0.88
CA PHE A 72 11.43 -2.53 -1.69
C PHE A 72 12.31 -1.86 -2.74
N TYR A 73 11.86 -0.79 -3.38
CA TYR A 73 12.65 -0.03 -4.33
C TYR A 73 13.91 0.55 -3.68
N GLN A 74 13.78 1.10 -2.46
CA GLN A 74 14.89 1.72 -1.74
C GLN A 74 15.91 0.70 -1.21
N PHE A 75 15.45 -0.49 -0.78
CA PHE A 75 16.29 -1.45 -0.04
C PHE A 75 16.60 -2.75 -0.80
N SER A 76 16.01 -2.96 -1.97
CA SER A 76 16.30 -4.14 -2.81
C SER A 76 17.68 -4.01 -3.46
N ASN A 77 18.44 -5.10 -3.41
CA ASN A 77 19.68 -5.26 -4.16
C ASN A 77 19.47 -5.94 -5.53
N ASP A 78 18.24 -6.34 -5.86
CA ASP A 78 17.92 -6.96 -7.16
C ASP A 78 17.47 -5.88 -8.16
N PRO A 79 18.29 -5.56 -9.17
CA PRO A 79 17.97 -4.49 -10.13
C PRO A 79 16.72 -4.79 -10.96
N LEU A 80 16.40 -6.07 -11.19
CA LEU A 80 15.19 -6.45 -11.90
C LEU A 80 13.94 -6.12 -11.07
N LEU A 81 14.00 -6.38 -9.76
CA LEU A 81 12.91 -6.02 -8.85
C LEU A 81 12.74 -4.50 -8.77
N THR A 82 13.83 -3.77 -8.58
CA THR A 82 13.83 -2.30 -8.51
C THR A 82 13.19 -1.70 -9.78
N ARG A 83 13.56 -2.20 -10.96
CA ARG A 83 12.99 -1.74 -12.24
C ARG A 83 11.51 -2.09 -12.38
N LEU A 84 11.12 -3.31 -12.03
CA LEU A 84 9.73 -3.75 -12.07
C LEU A 84 8.86 -2.89 -11.15
N LEU A 85 9.31 -2.66 -9.91
CA LEU A 85 8.65 -1.79 -8.95
C LEU A 85 8.49 -0.38 -9.49
N GLN A 86 9.53 0.22 -10.06
CA GLN A 86 9.45 1.57 -10.61
C GLN A 86 8.36 1.68 -11.67
N PHE A 87 8.28 0.72 -12.61
CA PHE A 87 7.25 0.72 -13.64
C PHE A 87 5.85 0.51 -13.07
N THR A 88 5.66 -0.45 -12.16
CA THR A 88 4.39 -0.65 -11.47
C THR A 88 3.95 0.62 -10.75
N MET A 89 4.87 1.27 -10.02
CA MET A 89 4.58 2.52 -9.30
C MET A 89 4.15 3.67 -10.22
N THR A 90 4.55 3.68 -11.49
CA THR A 90 4.03 4.67 -12.44
C THR A 90 2.53 4.52 -12.67
N ASP A 91 1.99 3.30 -12.65
CA ASP A 91 0.55 3.03 -12.74
C ASP A 91 -0.13 3.29 -11.37
N GLU A 92 0.43 2.77 -10.28
CA GLU A 92 -0.19 2.88 -8.94
C GLU A 92 -0.36 4.32 -8.44
N ALA A 93 0.57 5.21 -8.78
CA ALA A 93 0.44 6.62 -8.43
C ALA A 93 -0.85 7.22 -9.06
N PHE A 94 -1.25 6.78 -10.25
CA PHE A 94 -2.52 7.19 -10.84
C PHE A 94 -3.71 6.48 -10.20
N HIS A 95 -3.63 5.17 -9.93
CA HIS A 95 -4.68 4.39 -9.26
C HIS A 95 -5.07 5.03 -7.92
N HIS A 96 -4.05 5.30 -7.11
CA HIS A 96 -4.21 5.94 -5.82
C HIS A 96 -4.80 7.35 -5.93
N LYS A 97 -4.30 8.14 -6.90
CA LYS A 97 -4.81 9.50 -7.16
C LYS A 97 -6.28 9.50 -7.59
N PHE A 98 -6.71 8.52 -8.39
CA PHE A 98 -8.12 8.36 -8.74
C PHE A 98 -8.98 8.09 -7.51
N GLY A 99 -8.55 7.20 -6.61
CA GLY A 99 -9.23 6.94 -5.34
C GLY A 99 -9.42 8.23 -4.52
N LYS A 100 -8.36 9.03 -4.37
CA LYS A 100 -8.41 10.32 -3.68
C LYS A 100 -9.39 11.31 -4.32
N ILE A 101 -9.35 11.45 -5.65
CA ILE A 101 -10.27 12.34 -6.38
C ILE A 101 -11.72 11.88 -6.21
N TRP A 102 -11.97 10.58 -6.30
CA TRP A 102 -13.31 10.04 -6.11
C TRP A 102 -13.81 10.31 -4.69
N ALA A 103 -12.97 10.09 -3.67
CA ALA A 103 -13.31 10.33 -2.28
C ALA A 103 -13.67 11.81 -2.04
N ASP A 104 -12.79 12.73 -2.47
CA ASP A 104 -13.02 14.18 -2.38
C ASP A 104 -14.33 14.61 -3.04
N LYS A 105 -14.62 14.07 -4.24
CA LYS A 105 -15.79 14.48 -5.03
C LYS A 105 -17.08 13.77 -4.66
N THR A 106 -17.04 12.66 -3.93
CA THR A 106 -18.23 11.80 -3.73
C THR A 106 -18.58 11.62 -2.26
N VAL A 107 -17.61 11.35 -1.39
CA VAL A 107 -17.87 11.04 0.04
C VAL A 107 -18.65 12.16 0.75
N PRO A 108 -18.33 13.46 0.55
CA PRO A 108 -19.11 14.54 1.16
C PRO A 108 -20.60 14.56 0.77
N HIS A 109 -20.96 13.96 -0.36
CA HIS A 109 -22.33 13.95 -0.89
C HIS A 109 -23.10 12.65 -0.60
N LEU A 110 -22.48 11.66 0.06
CA LEU A 110 -23.17 10.44 0.47
C LEU A 110 -24.15 10.69 1.62
N PRO A 111 -25.12 9.80 1.86
CA PRO A 111 -25.90 9.81 3.09
C PRO A 111 -24.99 9.75 4.33
N GLU A 112 -25.41 10.37 5.42
CA GLU A 112 -24.62 10.40 6.67
C GLU A 112 -24.31 8.99 7.17
N GLU A 113 -25.26 8.06 7.08
CA GLU A 113 -25.08 6.66 7.43
C GLU A 113 -23.94 5.97 6.64
N GLU A 114 -23.79 6.30 5.35
CA GLU A 114 -22.70 5.78 4.53
C GLU A 114 -21.37 6.44 4.88
N ARG A 115 -21.35 7.75 5.14
CA ARG A 115 -20.15 8.45 5.62
C ARG A 115 -19.66 7.84 6.93
N VAL A 116 -20.58 7.61 7.88
CA VAL A 116 -20.27 6.98 9.16
C VAL A 116 -19.67 5.58 8.93
N ALA A 117 -20.32 4.76 8.10
CA ALA A 117 -19.82 3.43 7.77
C ALA A 117 -18.41 3.46 7.13
N ILE A 118 -18.11 4.47 6.31
CA ILE A 118 -16.78 4.63 5.69
C ILE A 118 -15.70 4.87 6.75
N GLU A 119 -15.89 5.78 7.70
CA GLU A 119 -14.84 6.04 8.71
C GLU A 119 -14.68 4.87 9.68
N ASP A 120 -15.78 4.24 10.09
CA ASP A 120 -15.76 3.09 10.99
C ASP A 120 -15.02 1.92 10.34
N TRP A 121 -15.31 1.67 9.05
CA TRP A 121 -14.63 0.65 8.28
C TRP A 121 -13.15 0.96 8.03
N ALA A 122 -12.81 2.23 7.75
CA ALA A 122 -11.41 2.64 7.60
C ALA A 122 -10.60 2.39 8.88
N TRP A 123 -11.20 2.59 10.05
CA TRP A 123 -10.58 2.26 11.33
C TRP A 123 -10.44 0.75 11.55
N GLU A 124 -11.50 -0.01 11.24
CA GLU A 124 -11.48 -1.48 11.34
C GLU A 124 -10.33 -2.06 10.52
N ILE A 125 -10.21 -1.65 9.27
CA ILE A 125 -9.17 -2.14 8.36
C ILE A 125 -7.79 -1.71 8.81
N PHE A 126 -7.59 -0.44 9.18
CA PHE A 126 -6.31 0.01 9.72
C PHE A 126 -5.88 -0.81 10.94
N SER A 127 -6.80 -1.04 11.88
CA SER A 127 -6.55 -1.83 13.09
C SER A 127 -6.21 -3.28 12.77
N ALA A 128 -6.94 -3.88 11.83
CA ALA A 128 -6.75 -5.26 11.43
C ALA A 128 -5.41 -5.46 10.70
N LEU A 129 -5.04 -4.55 9.79
CA LEU A 129 -3.74 -4.56 9.11
C LEU A 129 -2.60 -4.39 10.12
N LEU A 130 -2.73 -3.48 11.08
CA LEU A 130 -1.69 -3.26 12.09
C LEU A 130 -1.45 -4.52 12.95
N LYS A 131 -2.53 -5.21 13.34
CA LYS A 131 -2.46 -6.47 14.09
C LYS A 131 -1.79 -7.59 13.29
N ASN A 132 -2.09 -7.68 11.99
CA ASN A 132 -1.59 -8.76 11.13
C ASN A 132 -0.24 -8.46 10.44
N ASN A 133 0.28 -7.22 10.55
CA ASN A 133 1.43 -6.73 9.79
C ASN A 133 2.70 -7.62 9.85
N MET A 134 2.94 -8.28 10.98
CA MET A 134 4.17 -9.05 11.16
C MET A 134 4.12 -10.44 10.52
N GLY A 135 2.91 -10.98 10.33
CA GLY A 135 2.67 -12.26 9.68
C GLY A 135 3.45 -13.44 10.29
N PHE A 136 3.51 -13.56 11.63
CA PHE A 136 4.35 -14.58 12.27
C PHE A 136 3.91 -16.01 11.93
N GLU A 137 2.61 -16.30 12.01
CA GLU A 137 2.07 -17.62 11.69
C GLU A 137 2.28 -17.96 10.21
N GLN A 138 2.16 -16.97 9.32
CA GLN A 138 2.36 -17.10 7.88
C GLN A 138 3.81 -17.46 7.54
N LYS A 139 4.76 -17.06 8.39
CA LYS A 139 6.19 -17.36 8.26
C LYS A 139 6.61 -18.60 9.06
N LYS A 140 5.68 -19.39 9.58
CA LYS A 140 6.00 -20.55 10.42
C LYS A 140 6.94 -21.55 9.74
N ASP A 141 6.77 -21.79 8.45
CA ASP A 141 7.64 -22.73 7.71
C ASP A 141 9.07 -22.18 7.60
N LEU A 142 9.21 -20.87 7.36
CA LEU A 142 10.51 -20.18 7.37
C LEU A 142 11.19 -20.25 8.74
N TYR A 143 10.43 -20.04 9.82
CA TYR A 143 10.98 -20.16 11.17
C TYR A 143 11.37 -21.60 11.50
N ALA A 144 10.57 -22.58 11.07
CA ALA A 144 10.86 -24.00 11.27
C ALA A 144 12.16 -24.43 10.57
N GLU A 145 12.46 -23.91 9.37
CA GLU A 145 13.74 -24.12 8.68
C GLU A 145 14.94 -23.62 9.49
N LEU A 146 14.74 -22.62 10.35
CA LEU A 146 15.74 -22.08 11.26
C LEU A 146 15.72 -22.73 12.66
N GLY A 147 14.87 -23.73 12.88
CA GLY A 147 14.69 -24.39 14.17
C GLY A 147 13.94 -23.53 15.21
N LEU A 148 13.10 -22.60 14.76
CA LEU A 148 12.36 -21.66 15.61
C LEU A 148 10.85 -21.91 15.55
N GLU A 149 10.20 -21.96 16.71
CA GLU A 149 8.74 -21.98 16.82
C GLU A 149 8.17 -20.58 16.61
N TRP A 150 7.16 -20.43 15.75
CA TRP A 150 6.64 -19.12 15.37
C TRP A 150 6.01 -18.36 16.54
N GLN A 151 5.37 -19.05 17.50
CA GLN A 151 4.82 -18.43 18.70
C GLN A 151 5.93 -17.89 19.61
N TRP A 152 7.06 -18.59 19.69
CA TRP A 152 8.22 -18.10 20.43
C TRP A 152 8.77 -16.83 19.77
N VAL A 153 8.93 -16.83 18.44
CA VAL A 153 9.38 -15.64 17.68
C VAL A 153 8.43 -14.46 17.89
N GLN A 154 7.12 -14.71 17.81
CA GLN A 154 6.10 -13.70 18.09
C GLN A 154 6.26 -13.13 19.50
N GLY A 155 6.36 -13.99 20.52
CA GLY A 155 6.53 -13.58 21.92
C GLY A 155 7.78 -12.72 22.13
N ALA A 156 8.92 -13.18 21.63
CA ALA A 156 10.20 -12.47 21.74
C ALA A 156 10.16 -11.10 21.05
N VAL A 157 9.56 -11.00 19.86
CA VAL A 157 9.41 -9.73 19.15
C VAL A 157 8.44 -8.80 19.88
N MET A 158 7.32 -9.31 20.40
CA MET A 158 6.34 -8.50 21.14
C MET A 158 6.92 -7.97 22.44
N GLU A 159 7.71 -8.77 23.16
CA GLU A 159 8.44 -8.34 24.36
C GLU A 159 9.43 -7.21 24.04
N ALA A 160 10.14 -7.31 22.91
CA ALA A 160 11.08 -6.29 22.46
C ALA A 160 10.41 -5.01 21.91
N MET A 161 9.14 -5.08 21.51
CA MET A 161 8.39 -4.00 20.85
C MET A 161 7.66 -3.10 21.86
N THR A 162 8.42 -2.20 22.49
CA THR A 162 7.86 -1.19 23.40
C THR A 162 6.95 -0.18 22.66
N ASP A 163 6.04 0.47 23.39
CA ASP A 163 5.17 1.52 22.83
C ASP A 163 5.93 2.67 22.19
N LYS A 164 7.11 2.99 22.74
CA LYS A 164 8.02 3.97 22.15
C LYS A 164 8.55 3.49 20.80
N ARG A 165 9.06 2.26 20.72
CA ARG A 165 9.56 1.68 19.45
C ARG A 165 8.47 1.58 18.38
N ARG A 166 7.25 1.24 18.79
CA ARG A 166 6.10 1.20 17.87
C ARG A 166 5.80 2.59 17.31
N ARG A 167 5.73 3.62 18.17
CA ARG A 167 5.55 5.02 17.74
C ARG A 167 6.69 5.51 16.86
N ASP A 168 7.94 5.26 17.26
CA ASP A 168 9.12 5.67 16.48
C ASP A 168 9.13 5.02 15.09
N SER A 169 8.74 3.74 14.98
CA SER A 169 8.61 3.05 13.70
C SER A 169 7.50 3.66 12.83
N MET A 170 6.35 3.95 13.44
CA MET A 170 5.19 4.54 12.75
C MET A 170 5.40 5.99 12.35
N ALA A 171 6.22 6.75 13.08
CA ALA A 171 6.55 8.13 12.77
C ALA A 171 7.46 8.27 11.54
N LYS A 172 8.16 7.20 11.13
CA LYS A 172 9.01 7.23 9.93
C LYS A 172 8.18 7.50 8.70
N THR A 173 8.69 8.35 7.82
CA THR A 173 8.07 8.64 6.52
C THR A 173 7.97 7.40 5.64
N THR A 174 8.84 6.41 5.82
CA THR A 174 8.80 5.10 5.15
C THR A 174 7.76 4.14 5.72
N SER A 175 7.09 4.50 6.81
CA SER A 175 6.02 3.70 7.39
C SER A 175 4.82 3.66 6.46
N VAL A 176 4.53 2.46 5.98
CA VAL A 176 3.36 2.16 5.13
C VAL A 176 2.05 2.58 5.81
N PHE A 177 1.96 2.39 7.14
CA PHE A 177 0.77 2.78 7.90
C PHE A 177 0.66 4.30 8.08
N ARG A 178 1.77 5.03 8.20
CA ARG A 178 1.73 6.50 8.23
C ARG A 178 1.20 7.06 6.92
N ALA A 179 1.65 6.50 5.80
CA ALA A 179 1.15 6.85 4.48
C ALA A 179 -0.37 6.59 4.37
N LEU A 180 -0.84 5.43 4.83
CA LEU A 180 -2.27 5.12 4.87
C LEU A 180 -3.06 6.14 5.70
N VAL A 181 -2.62 6.47 6.92
CA VAL A 181 -3.31 7.46 7.77
C VAL A 181 -3.32 8.83 7.09
N LYS A 182 -2.21 9.25 6.49
CA LYS A 182 -2.15 10.51 5.72
C LYS A 182 -3.17 10.52 4.59
N THR A 183 -3.27 9.44 3.81
CA THR A 183 -4.24 9.33 2.71
C THR A 183 -5.67 9.46 3.23
N LEU A 184 -6.04 8.70 4.27
CA LEU A 184 -7.40 8.72 4.82
C LEU A 184 -7.74 10.11 5.42
N LEU A 185 -6.78 10.75 6.09
CA LEU A 185 -6.92 12.09 6.65
C LEU A 185 -7.11 13.15 5.55
N LYS A 186 -6.25 13.15 4.54
CA LYS A 186 -6.31 14.11 3.42
C LYS A 186 -7.55 13.94 2.55
N ALA A 187 -8.16 12.76 2.55
CA ALA A 187 -9.41 12.49 1.85
C ALA A 187 -10.66 12.78 2.68
N GLY A 188 -10.52 13.28 3.92
CA GLY A 188 -11.65 13.57 4.80
C GLY A 188 -12.36 12.33 5.36
N ILE A 189 -11.74 11.15 5.29
CA ILE A 189 -12.28 9.91 5.86
C ILE A 189 -11.99 9.84 7.36
N ILE A 190 -10.81 10.29 7.79
CA ILE A 190 -10.55 10.51 9.21
C ILE A 190 -11.11 11.87 9.57
N THR A 191 -12.16 11.88 10.38
CA THR A 191 -12.81 13.09 10.89
C THR A 191 -12.58 13.25 12.39
N ASP A 192 -13.13 14.31 12.98
CA ASP A 192 -13.13 14.49 14.44
C ASP A 192 -13.73 13.27 15.19
N ARG A 193 -14.66 12.52 14.57
CA ARG A 193 -15.27 11.33 15.19
C ARG A 193 -14.26 10.21 15.41
N THR A 194 -13.35 10.01 14.45
CA THR A 194 -12.44 8.85 14.41
C THR A 194 -10.98 9.21 14.66
N ALA A 195 -10.61 10.49 14.66
CA ALA A 195 -9.24 10.99 14.85
C ALA A 195 -8.55 10.43 16.10
N SER A 196 -9.26 10.30 17.23
CA SER A 196 -8.69 9.76 18.47
C SER A 196 -8.14 8.34 18.33
N ASN A 197 -8.71 7.54 17.41
CA ASN A 197 -8.28 6.17 17.18
C ASN A 197 -6.87 6.12 16.56
N TYR A 198 -6.51 7.12 15.76
CA TYR A 198 -5.23 7.21 15.06
C TYR A 198 -4.16 7.99 15.84
N ALA A 199 -4.58 8.88 16.75
CA ALA A 199 -3.69 9.75 17.52
C ALA A 199 -2.68 8.99 18.41
N ALA A 200 -2.96 7.73 18.74
CA ALA A 200 -2.01 6.87 19.46
C ALA A 200 -0.78 6.48 18.61
N PHE A 201 -0.87 6.59 17.28
CA PHE A 201 0.11 6.06 16.34
C PHE A 201 0.87 7.15 15.56
N VAL A 202 0.23 8.28 15.29
CA VAL A 202 0.78 9.37 14.47
C VAL A 202 0.31 10.74 14.97
N ASP A 203 1.08 11.79 14.67
CA ASP A 203 0.62 13.18 14.86
C ASP A 203 -0.25 13.61 13.67
N LEU A 204 -1.55 13.69 13.89
CA LEU A 204 -2.51 14.08 12.85
C LEU A 204 -2.37 15.54 12.41
N LYS A 205 -1.91 16.44 13.30
CA LYS A 205 -1.72 17.86 12.96
C LYS A 205 -0.51 18.02 12.05
N GLU A 206 0.57 17.32 12.37
CA GLU A 206 1.76 17.24 11.51
C GLU A 206 1.36 16.70 10.12
N LEU A 207 0.69 15.55 10.06
CA LEU A 207 0.24 14.93 8.80
C LEU A 207 -0.68 15.83 7.98
N HIS A 208 -1.59 16.56 8.65
CA HIS A 208 -2.47 17.50 7.97
C HIS A 208 -1.69 18.68 7.38
N ALA A 209 -0.65 19.16 8.06
CA ALA A 209 0.20 20.27 7.60
C ALA A 209 1.16 19.87 6.47
N GLU A 210 1.46 18.58 6.31
CA GLU A 210 2.27 18.10 5.18
C GLU A 210 1.61 18.39 3.82
N GLY A 211 2.42 18.56 2.78
CA GLY A 211 1.93 18.60 1.40
C GLY A 211 1.29 17.30 0.93
N ASP A 212 0.62 17.33 -0.22
CA ASP A 212 -0.13 16.19 -0.76
C ASP A 212 0.73 15.08 -1.36
N LYS A 213 2.04 15.31 -1.44
CA LYS A 213 3.02 14.35 -1.94
C LYS A 213 3.01 13.07 -1.07
N MET A 214 2.93 11.93 -1.74
CA MET A 214 2.89 10.60 -1.14
C MET A 214 4.21 9.86 -1.30
N VAL A 215 4.39 8.83 -0.47
CA VAL A 215 5.55 7.93 -0.55
C VAL A 215 5.50 7.19 -1.89
N GLY A 216 6.54 7.35 -2.70
CA GLY A 216 6.61 6.73 -4.02
C GLY A 216 6.29 7.64 -5.19
N ASP A 217 5.76 8.84 -4.97
CA ASP A 217 5.51 9.81 -6.05
C ASP A 217 6.81 10.12 -6.82
N ASP A 218 7.93 10.29 -6.13
CA ASP A 218 9.24 10.54 -6.76
C ASP A 218 9.68 9.38 -7.66
N ILE A 219 9.48 8.15 -7.19
CA ILE A 219 9.84 6.92 -7.92
C ILE A 219 8.96 6.81 -9.19
N ALA A 220 7.67 7.11 -9.07
CA ALA A 220 6.75 7.14 -10.19
C ALA A 220 7.10 8.25 -11.19
N GLU A 221 7.41 9.46 -10.73
CA GLU A 221 7.80 10.58 -11.59
C GLU A 221 9.07 10.29 -12.39
N GLU A 222 10.07 9.69 -11.75
CA GLU A 222 11.30 9.24 -12.41
C GLU A 222 11.01 8.16 -13.45
N GLY A 223 10.21 7.14 -13.10
CA GLY A 223 9.77 6.11 -14.04
C GLY A 223 9.04 6.70 -15.25
N ILE A 224 8.18 7.69 -15.05
CA ILE A 224 7.48 8.39 -16.14
C ILE A 224 8.47 9.15 -17.05
N LYS A 225 9.47 9.83 -16.49
CA LYS A 225 10.51 10.51 -17.28
C LYS A 225 11.27 9.52 -18.16
N PHE A 226 11.63 8.37 -17.60
CA PHE A 226 12.28 7.29 -18.34
C PHE A 226 11.39 6.76 -19.48
N LEU A 227 10.12 6.47 -19.21
CA LEU A 227 9.19 5.96 -20.22
C LEU A 227 8.95 6.98 -21.35
N LYS A 228 8.90 8.28 -21.03
CA LYS A 228 8.83 9.35 -22.04
C LYS A 228 10.06 9.35 -22.95
N ALA A 229 11.25 9.22 -22.36
CA ALA A 229 12.49 9.15 -23.12
C ALA A 229 12.52 7.95 -24.09
N ILE A 230 11.98 6.79 -23.69
CA ILE A 230 11.82 5.64 -24.60
C ILE A 230 10.86 5.97 -25.74
N ASN A 231 9.71 6.58 -25.44
CA ASN A 231 8.73 6.95 -26.46
C ASN A 231 9.26 8.02 -27.43
N GLU A 232 10.26 8.82 -27.01
CA GLU A 232 11.01 9.75 -27.86
C GLU A 232 12.11 9.05 -28.70
N GLY A 233 12.24 7.73 -28.60
CA GLY A 233 13.18 6.93 -29.39
C GLY A 233 14.56 6.74 -28.75
N LYS A 234 14.74 7.11 -27.47
CA LYS A 234 16.01 6.82 -26.77
C LYS A 234 16.08 5.34 -26.40
N ASP A 235 17.28 4.79 -26.55
CA ASP A 235 17.55 3.38 -26.23
C ASP A 235 17.43 3.11 -24.71
N PRO A 236 16.58 2.16 -24.28
CA PRO A 236 16.42 1.82 -22.86
C PRO A 236 17.71 1.42 -22.15
N ALA A 237 18.63 0.73 -22.86
CA ALA A 237 19.89 0.28 -22.25
C ALA A 237 20.82 1.47 -21.94
N THR A 238 20.87 2.44 -22.86
CA THR A 238 21.60 3.70 -22.68
C THR A 238 21.03 4.53 -21.52
N LEU A 239 19.71 4.57 -21.36
CA LEU A 239 19.06 5.29 -20.26
C LEU A 239 19.35 4.65 -18.90
N ALA A 240 19.26 3.32 -18.81
CA ALA A 240 19.48 2.58 -17.56
C ALA A 240 20.96 2.61 -17.10
N ALA A 241 21.90 2.82 -18.02
CA ALA A 241 23.33 2.94 -17.67
C ALA A 241 23.70 4.32 -17.07
N ALA A 242 22.78 5.30 -17.12
CA ALA A 242 22.98 6.65 -16.60
C ALA A 242 22.35 6.89 -15.22
N GLU A 243 21.60 5.90 -14.70
CA GLU A 243 21.03 5.83 -13.34
C GLU A 243 22.08 5.24 -12.36
#